data_AF-A0A376KW85-F1
#
_entry.id   AF-A0A376KW85-F1
#
_cell.length_a   1.000
_cell.length_b   1.000
_cell.length_c   1.000
_cell.angle_alpha   90.00
_cell.angle_beta   90.00
_cell.angle_gamma   90.00
#
_symmetry.space_group_name_H-M   'P 1'
#
loop_
_entity.id
_entity.type
_entity.pdbx_description
1 polymer ?
#
loop_
_entity_poly.entity_id
_entity_poly.type
_entity_poly.pdbx_seq_one_letter_code
_entity_poly.pdbx_strand_id
1 'polypeptide(L)'
;MRTIDIGELTAGVHSFTWDGTLTDGSTAPNGSYNVAISASNGGTQLVAQPLQFALVQGVIRGNSGNTLDLGTYGTTTLDEVRQII
;
A
#
# COMPACT_ATOMS: atom_id res chain seq x y z
N MET A 1 9.97 -4.19 13.90
CA MET A 1 10.10 -4.83 12.57
C MET A 1 9.34 -6.15 12.60
N ARG A 2 8.66 -6.51 11.50
CA ARG A 2 8.06 -7.83 11.29
C ARG A 2 8.21 -8.25 9.83
N THR A 3 8.46 -9.53 9.60
CA THR A 3 8.42 -10.15 8.26
C THR A 3 7.18 -11.03 8.19
N ILE A 4 6.41 -10.92 7.11
CA ILE A 4 5.17 -11.67 6.90
C ILE A 4 5.32 -12.46 5.61
N ASP A 5 5.08 -13.77 5.68
CA ASP A 5 4.90 -14.61 4.50
C ASP A 5 3.43 -14.53 4.07
N ILE A 6 3.19 -13.97 2.89
CA ILE A 6 1.85 -13.77 2.33
C ILE A 6 1.38 -15.02 1.55
N GLY A 7 2.31 -15.90 1.18
CA GLY A 7 2.01 -17.06 0.35
C GLY A 7 1.84 -16.73 -1.14
N GLU A 8 1.19 -17.64 -1.85
CA GLU A 8 0.99 -17.55 -3.30
C GLU A 8 -0.13 -16.57 -3.66
N LEU A 9 0.11 -15.76 -4.69
CA LEU A 9 -0.86 -14.83 -5.24
C LEU A 9 -0.85 -14.90 -6.77
N THR A 10 -2.02 -14.79 -7.38
CA THR A 10 -2.13 -14.55 -8.82
C THR A 10 -1.75 -13.12 -9.17
N ALA A 11 -1.45 -12.84 -10.44
CA ALA A 11 -1.26 -11.45 -10.89
C ALA A 11 -2.51 -10.59 -10.60
N GLY A 12 -2.30 -9.34 -10.18
CA GLY A 12 -3.37 -8.41 -9.84
C GLY A 12 -3.07 -7.56 -8.61
N VAL A 13 -4.09 -6.86 -8.14
CA VAL A 13 -4.03 -6.05 -6.92
C VAL A 13 -4.52 -6.88 -5.75
N HIS A 14 -3.74 -6.90 -4.67
CA HIS A 14 -4.07 -7.57 -3.41
C HIS A 14 -3.86 -6.61 -2.26
N SER A 15 -4.77 -6.63 -1.29
CA SER A 15 -4.76 -5.76 -0.12
C SER A 15 -4.65 -6.59 1.15
N PHE A 16 -3.80 -6.15 2.07
CA PHE A 16 -3.51 -6.85 3.32
C PHE A 16 -3.55 -5.87 4.49
N THR A 17 -3.97 -6.37 5.65
CA THR A 17 -3.93 -5.62 6.92
C THR A 17 -2.97 -6.32 7.86
N TRP A 18 -1.92 -5.61 8.26
CA TRP A 18 -1.06 -6.07 9.35
C TRP A 18 -1.77 -5.86 10.68
N ASP A 19 -1.69 -6.86 11.57
CA ASP A 19 -2.31 -6.86 12.90
C ASP A 19 -1.66 -5.88 13.91
N GLY A 20 -0.59 -5.19 13.54
CA GLY A 20 0.10 -4.23 14.40
C GLY A 20 1.04 -4.84 15.43
N THR A 21 1.44 -6.11 15.29
CA THR A 21 2.41 -6.77 16.19
C THR A 21 3.80 -6.97 15.58
N LEU A 22 4.84 -6.86 16.40
CA LEU A 22 6.24 -7.08 16.04
C LEU A 22 6.58 -8.58 15.99
N THR A 23 7.76 -8.93 15.49
CA THR A 23 8.21 -10.34 15.41
C THR A 23 8.20 -11.06 16.77
N ASP A 24 8.39 -10.34 17.88
CA ASP A 24 8.38 -10.90 19.24
C ASP A 24 6.97 -11.07 19.83
N GLY A 25 5.92 -10.74 19.06
CA GLY A 25 4.52 -10.80 19.47
C GLY A 25 4.03 -9.60 20.26
N SER A 26 4.90 -8.61 20.56
CA SER A 26 4.49 -7.38 21.21
C SER A 26 3.74 -6.44 20.25
N THR A 27 2.91 -5.55 20.80
CA THR A 27 2.25 -4.49 20.02
C THR A 27 3.27 -3.47 19.54
N ALA A 28 3.23 -3.14 18.25
CA ALA A 28 4.05 -2.08 17.68
C ALA A 28 3.62 -0.72 18.28
N PRO A 29 4.58 0.15 18.66
CA PRO A 29 4.25 1.49 19.14
C PRO A 29 3.44 2.29 18.11
N ASN A 30 2.68 3.28 18.58
CA ASN A 30 1.99 4.21 17.67
C ASN A 30 3.01 4.96 16.80
N GLY A 31 2.79 4.95 15.49
CA GLY A 31 3.67 5.63 14.55
C GLY A 31 3.43 5.20 13.10
N SER A 32 4.22 5.80 12.20
CA SER A 32 4.24 5.44 10.79
C SER A 32 5.24 4.34 10.53
N TYR A 33 4.87 3.37 9.68
CA TYR A 33 5.70 2.24 9.31
C TYR A 33 5.79 2.15 7.79
N ASN A 34 6.94 1.68 7.30
CA ASN A 34 7.16 1.40 5.88
C ASN A 34 7.10 -0.11 5.62
N VAL A 35 6.66 -0.47 4.42
CA VAL A 35 6.63 -1.85 3.95
C VAL A 35 7.54 -1.99 2.72
N ALA A 36 8.26 -3.10 2.67
CA ALA A 36 8.98 -3.54 1.47
C ALA A 36 8.45 -4.94 1.09
N ILE A 37 8.20 -5.15 -0.20
CA ILE A 37 7.65 -6.41 -0.72
C ILE A 37 8.68 -7.03 -1.68
N SER A 38 8.96 -8.32 -1.47
CA SER A 38 9.70 -9.15 -2.41
C SER A 38 8.77 -10.26 -2.91
N ALA A 39 8.71 -10.45 -4.22
CA ALA A 39 7.90 -11.49 -4.86
C ALA A 39 8.76 -12.32 -5.82
N SER A 40 8.49 -13.60 -5.92
CA SER A 40 9.15 -14.49 -6.88
C SER A 40 8.22 -15.60 -7.35
N ASN A 41 8.47 -16.13 -8.54
CA ASN A 41 7.79 -17.31 -9.08
C ASN A 41 8.83 -18.28 -9.63
N GLY A 42 8.85 -19.52 -9.12
CA GLY A 42 9.83 -20.53 -9.53
C GLY A 42 11.29 -20.10 -9.36
N GLY A 43 11.60 -19.29 -8.34
CA GLY A 43 12.94 -18.74 -8.10
C GLY A 43 13.29 -17.49 -8.93
N THR A 44 12.43 -17.07 -9.87
CA THR A 44 12.61 -15.82 -10.62
C THR A 44 11.98 -14.67 -9.86
N GLN A 45 12.76 -13.63 -9.55
CA GLN A 45 12.26 -12.44 -8.87
C GLN A 45 11.30 -11.66 -9.78
N LEU A 46 10.21 -11.15 -9.19
CA LEU A 46 9.21 -10.33 -9.85
C LEU A 46 9.28 -8.89 -9.34
N VAL A 47 8.87 -7.94 -10.19
CA VAL A 47 8.65 -6.56 -9.76
C VAL A 47 7.33 -6.51 -8.99
N ALA A 48 7.40 -6.14 -7.71
CA ALA A 48 6.23 -5.88 -6.88
C ALA A 48 6.10 -4.37 -6.66
N GLN A 49 4.91 -3.81 -6.91
CA GLN A 49 4.61 -2.42 -6.59
C GLN A 49 3.93 -2.37 -5.22
N PRO A 50 4.61 -1.89 -4.16
CA PRO A 50 3.95 -1.69 -2.88
C PRO A 50 2.89 -0.61 -3.01
N LEU A 51 1.74 -0.86 -2.37
CA LEU A 51 0.61 0.06 -2.28
C LEU A 51 0.41 0.44 -0.81
N GLN A 52 -0.05 1.66 -0.58
CA GLN A 52 -0.39 2.14 0.75
C GLN A 52 -1.81 2.68 0.79
N PHE A 53 -2.39 2.66 1.98
CA PHE A 53 -3.69 3.26 2.23
C PHE A 53 -3.57 4.78 2.34
N ALA A 54 -4.52 5.50 1.77
CA ALA A 54 -4.67 6.93 1.94
C ALA A 54 -6.15 7.32 1.92
N LEU A 55 -6.57 8.17 2.85
CA LEU A 55 -7.95 8.66 2.92
C LEU A 55 -8.12 9.84 1.96
N VAL A 56 -9.15 9.79 1.12
CA VAL A 56 -9.54 10.92 0.27
C VAL A 56 -10.19 11.99 1.13
N GLN A 57 -9.61 13.19 1.12
CA GLN A 57 -10.12 14.36 1.86
C GLN A 57 -10.88 15.32 0.96
N GLY A 58 -10.66 15.26 -0.35
CA GLY A 58 -11.35 16.10 -1.31
C GLY A 58 -10.99 15.80 -2.77
N VAL A 59 -11.53 16.63 -3.66
CA VAL A 59 -11.25 16.62 -5.10
C VAL A 59 -10.79 18.00 -5.52
N ILE A 60 -9.64 18.06 -6.20
CA ILE A 60 -9.08 19.30 -6.73
C ILE A 60 -9.33 19.33 -8.24
N ARG A 61 -9.93 20.41 -8.73
CA ARG A 61 -10.13 20.64 -10.17
C ARG A 61 -8.95 21.44 -10.70
N GLY A 62 -8.16 20.84 -11.59
CA GLY A 62 -7.04 21.50 -12.26
C GLY A 62 -7.26 21.62 -13.76
N ASN A 63 -6.42 22.42 -14.42
CA ASN A 63 -6.47 22.61 -15.87
C ASN A 63 -6.14 21.32 -16.66
N SER A 64 -5.41 20.39 -16.04
CA SER A 64 -5.03 19.09 -16.61
C SER A 64 -5.97 17.94 -16.20
N GLY A 65 -7.09 18.23 -15.53
CA GLY A 65 -8.03 17.24 -15.02
C GLY A 65 -8.21 17.32 -13.50
N ASN A 66 -9.04 16.43 -12.98
CA ASN A 66 -9.31 16.34 -11.54
C ASN A 66 -8.30 15.43 -10.86
N THR A 67 -7.86 15.82 -9.66
CA THR A 67 -7.04 14.98 -8.77
C THR A 67 -7.75 14.76 -7.44
N LEU A 68 -7.37 13.69 -6.75
CA LEU A 68 -7.80 13.38 -5.39
C LEU A 68 -6.81 14.00 -4.40
N ASP A 69 -7.33 14.69 -3.39
CA ASP A 69 -6.53 15.17 -2.27
C ASP A 69 -6.48 14.09 -1.18
N LEU A 70 -5.26 13.65 -0.86
CA LEU A 70 -4.96 12.62 0.13
C LEU A 70 -4.30 13.21 1.38
N GLY A 71 -4.38 14.54 1.55
CA GLY A 71 -3.84 15.28 2.69
C GLY A 71 -2.33 15.21 2.79
N THR A 72 -1.81 14.64 3.89
CA THR A 72 -0.36 14.52 4.11
C THR A 72 0.35 13.67 3.06
N TYR A 73 -0.39 12.80 2.35
CA TYR A 73 0.16 12.01 1.26
C TYR A 73 0.25 12.78 -0.07
N GLY A 74 -0.36 13.98 -0.15
CA GLY A 74 -0.38 14.80 -1.35
C GLY A 74 -1.59 14.51 -2.23
N THR A 75 -1.39 14.59 -3.55
CA THR A 75 -2.47 14.44 -4.52
C THR A 75 -2.15 13.34 -5.53
N THR A 76 -3.16 12.62 -6.02
CA THR A 76 -3.03 11.59 -7.06
C THR A 76 -4.14 11.69 -8.10
N THR A 77 -3.96 11.09 -9.26
CA THR A 77 -5.02 10.95 -10.27
C THR A 77 -5.82 9.67 -10.04
N LEU A 78 -7.03 9.59 -10.60
CA LEU A 78 -7.89 8.42 -10.42
C LEU A 78 -7.31 7.15 -11.07
N ASP A 79 -6.54 7.28 -12.15
CA ASP A 79 -5.87 6.16 -12.82
C ASP A 79 -4.67 5.62 -12.05
N GLU A 80 -4.16 6.33 -11.06
CA GLU A 80 -3.14 5.85 -10.10
C GLU A 80 -3.77 5.09 -8.92
N VAL A 81 -5.08 5.22 -8.69
CA VAL A 81 -5.81 4.48 -7.65
C VAL A 81 -5.91 3.00 -8.05
N ARG A 82 -5.51 2.11 -7.14
CA ARG A 82 -5.55 0.65 -7.38
C ARG A 82 -6.77 -0.04 -6.79
N GLN A 83 -7.40 0.56 -5.78
CA GLN A 83 -8.62 0.07 -5.15
C GLN A 83 -9.34 1.21 -4.41
N ILE A 84 -10.68 1.16 -4.36
CA ILE A 84 -11.54 2.00 -3.52
C ILE A 84 -12.23 1.06 -2.52
N ILE A 85 -12.29 1.47 -1.24
CA ILE A 85 -12.80 0.68 -0.11
C ILE A 85 -13.90 1.48 0.58
#